data_AF-A0AA38FD88-F1
#
_entry.id   AF-A0AA38FD88-F1
#
_cell.length_a   1.000
_cell.length_b   1.000
_cell.length_c   1.000
_cell.angle_alpha   90.00
_cell.angle_beta   90.00
_cell.angle_gamma   90.00
#
_symmetry.space_group_name_H-M   'P 1'
#
loop_
_entity.id
_entity.type
_entity.pdbx_description
1 polymer ?
#
loop_
_entity_poly.entity_id
_entity_poly.type
_entity_poly.pdbx_seq_one_letter_code
_entity_poly.pdbx_strand_id
1 'polypeptide(L)'
;KVETILDALALRISKPRLSLTDKMQIALAGGLGHGVAHAVFFCLSLLTPAFGPATFYVDSCNQMPFFLCAALISLGFLIIHTFSMVIAFNGYAEEKKVHQLFVPIIHLVAAIL
;
A
#
# COMPACT_ATOMS: atom_id res chain seq x y z
N LYS A 1 -2.69 -2.50 23.54
CA LYS A 1 -1.55 -3.22 24.18
C LYS A 1 -0.18 -2.71 23.73
N VAL A 2 0.04 -2.44 22.43
CA VAL A 2 1.33 -1.87 21.96
C VAL A 2 1.47 -0.39 22.32
N GLU A 3 0.43 0.42 22.16
CA GLU A 3 0.45 1.85 22.53
C GLU A 3 0.76 2.07 24.01
N THR A 4 0.17 1.28 24.90
CA THR A 4 0.45 1.34 26.34
C THR A 4 1.92 1.06 26.67
N ILE A 5 2.59 0.22 25.88
CA ILE A 5 4.03 -0.06 26.03
C ILE A 5 4.86 1.11 25.50
N LEU A 6 4.49 1.68 24.34
CA LEU A 6 5.16 2.86 23.80
C LEU A 6 5.01 4.07 24.72
N ASP A 7 3.84 4.29 25.30
CA ASP A 7 3.59 5.38 26.23
C ASP A 7 4.38 5.20 27.54
N ALA A 8 4.48 3.97 28.05
CA ALA A 8 5.31 3.66 29.20
C ALA A 8 6.80 3.90 28.91
N LEU A 9 7.25 3.58 27.69
CA LEU A 9 8.62 3.84 27.24
C LEU A 9 8.88 5.34 27.07
N ALA A 10 7.93 6.08 26.48
CA ALA A 10 8.03 7.53 26.32
C ALA A 10 8.17 8.24 27.67
N LEU A 11 7.39 7.81 28.66
CA LEU A 11 7.52 8.27 30.05
C LEU A 11 8.89 7.95 30.63
N ARG A 12 9.44 6.76 30.38
CA ARG A 12 10.76 6.34 30.89
C ARG A 12 11.92 7.11 30.27
N ILE A 13 11.80 7.56 29.03
CA ILE A 13 12.85 8.27 28.27
C ILE A 13 12.61 9.80 28.28
N SER A 14 11.61 10.30 29.03
CA SER A 14 11.23 11.71 29.06
C SER A 14 10.92 12.29 27.68
N LYS A 15 10.33 11.48 26.80
CA LYS A 15 9.89 11.88 25.45
C LYS A 15 8.36 12.08 25.41
N PRO A 16 7.85 12.97 24.55
CA PRO A 16 6.42 13.15 24.37
C PRO A 16 5.77 11.85 23.87
N ARG A 17 4.50 11.64 24.23
CA ARG A 17 3.69 10.56 23.67
C ARG A 17 3.49 10.77 22.17
N LEU A 18 3.22 9.68 21.48
CA LEU A 18 3.03 9.68 20.03
C LEU A 18 1.78 10.49 19.66
N SER A 19 1.97 11.60 18.93
CA SER A 19 0.86 12.44 18.47
C SER A 19 -0.01 11.69 17.45
N LEU A 20 -1.25 12.13 17.26
CA LEU A 20 -2.11 11.62 16.20
C LEU A 20 -1.43 11.78 14.83
N THR A 21 -0.80 12.93 14.57
CA THR A 21 -0.07 13.19 13.34
C THR A 21 1.07 12.20 13.12
N ASP A 22 1.83 11.87 14.17
CA ASP A 22 2.93 10.91 14.08
C ASP A 22 2.41 9.51 13.71
N LYS A 23 1.27 9.10 14.30
CA LYS A 23 0.61 7.82 13.96
C LYS A 23 0.18 7.78 12.51
N MET A 24 -0.40 8.87 11.99
CA MET A 24 -0.82 8.97 10.59
C MET A 24 0.38 8.97 9.64
N GLN A 25 1.48 9.64 9.99
CA GLN A 25 2.71 9.62 9.20
C GLN A 25 3.36 8.23 9.17
N ILE A 26 3.37 7.52 10.29
CA ILE A 26 3.85 6.13 10.35
C ILE A 26 2.98 5.24 9.46
N ALA A 27 1.66 5.38 9.52
CA ALA A 27 0.74 4.61 8.68
C ALA A 27 0.92 4.94 7.20
N LEU A 28 1.11 6.22 6.85
CA LEU A 28 1.38 6.67 5.49
C LEU A 28 2.71 6.12 4.97
N ALA A 29 3.78 6.22 5.76
CA ALA A 29 5.09 5.69 5.43
C ALA A 29 5.06 4.15 5.28
N GLY A 30 4.34 3.45 6.16
CA GLY A 30 4.13 2.01 6.07
C GLY A 30 3.36 1.61 4.81
N GLY A 31 2.28 2.32 4.49
CA GLY A 31 1.50 2.11 3.27
C GLY A 31 2.31 2.38 2.00
N LEU A 32 3.05 3.49 1.95
CA LEU A 32 3.91 3.83 0.84
C LEU A 32 5.01 2.80 0.65
N GLY A 33 5.71 2.41 1.72
CA GLY A 33 6.78 1.40 1.67
C GLY A 33 6.27 0.05 1.16
N HIS A 34 5.10 -0.37 1.63
CA HIS A 34 4.45 -1.60 1.18
C HIS A 34 4.06 -1.52 -0.30
N GLY A 35 3.43 -0.43 -0.73
CA GLY A 35 3.06 -0.21 -2.14
C GLY A 35 4.27 -0.13 -3.06
N VAL A 36 5.36 0.52 -2.65
CA VAL A 36 6.62 0.59 -3.41
C VAL A 36 7.23 -0.80 -3.54
N ALA A 37 7.25 -1.60 -2.47
CA ALA A 37 7.74 -2.97 -2.54
C ALA A 37 6.95 -3.79 -3.58
N HIS A 38 5.61 -3.69 -3.56
CA HIS A 38 4.75 -4.32 -4.57
C HIS A 38 5.10 -3.86 -5.99
N ALA A 39 5.26 -2.55 -6.20
CA ALA A 39 5.60 -2.00 -7.51
C ALA A 39 6.98 -2.47 -8.01
N VAL A 40 7.96 -2.58 -7.11
CA VAL A 40 9.30 -3.09 -7.43
C VAL A 40 9.24 -4.56 -7.82
N PHE A 41 8.59 -5.42 -7.02
CA PHE A 41 8.46 -6.84 -7.36
C PHE A 41 7.76 -7.03 -8.70
N PHE A 42 6.68 -6.29 -8.94
CA PHE A 42 5.95 -6.34 -10.20
C PHE A 42 6.80 -5.90 -11.39
N CYS A 43 7.55 -4.80 -11.24
CA CYS A 43 8.47 -4.32 -12.28
C CYS A 43 9.57 -5.35 -12.58
N LEU A 44 10.20 -5.91 -11.55
CA LEU A 44 11.24 -6.93 -11.71
C LEU A 44 10.73 -8.18 -12.44
N SER A 45 9.50 -8.60 -12.17
CA SER A 45 8.87 -9.73 -12.87
C SER A 45 8.65 -9.49 -14.37
N LEU A 46 8.51 -8.23 -14.80
CA LEU A 46 8.28 -7.85 -16.19
C LEU A 46 9.52 -7.30 -16.89
N LEU A 47 10.65 -7.18 -16.19
CA LEU A 47 11.83 -6.49 -16.68
C LEU A 47 12.46 -7.20 -17.88
N THR A 48 12.61 -8.51 -17.81
CA THR A 48 13.18 -9.33 -18.90
C THR A 48 12.37 -9.22 -20.20
N PRO A 49 11.03 -9.41 -20.20
CA PRO A 49 10.24 -9.25 -21.42
C PRO A 49 10.13 -7.80 -21.90
N ALA A 50 10.26 -6.80 -21.02
CA ALA A 50 10.14 -5.38 -21.38
C ALA A 50 11.32 -4.84 -22.21
N PHE A 51 12.52 -5.42 -22.09
CA PHE A 51 13.71 -4.97 -22.85
C PHE A 51 13.86 -5.63 -24.23
N GLY A 52 12.90 -6.46 -24.64
CA GLY A 52 12.89 -7.04 -25.98
C GLY A 52 12.69 -5.99 -27.08
N PRO A 53 13.10 -6.29 -28.34
CA PRO A 53 12.86 -5.40 -29.48
C PRO A 53 11.38 -5.34 -29.91
N ALA A 54 10.52 -6.16 -29.30
CA ALA A 54 9.08 -6.26 -29.58
C ALA A 54 8.27 -5.96 -28.32
N THR A 55 7.01 -5.53 -28.50
CA THR A 55 6.08 -5.26 -27.40
C THR A 55 4.85 -6.17 -27.51
N PHE A 56 4.25 -6.48 -26.36
CA PHE A 56 2.97 -7.20 -26.29
C PHE A 56 1.82 -6.20 -26.26
N TYR A 57 0.75 -6.50 -26.99
CA TYR A 57 -0.50 -5.74 -26.97
C TYR A 57 -1.58 -6.54 -26.27
N VAL A 58 -2.57 -5.85 -25.73
CA VAL A 58 -3.72 -6.48 -25.08
C VAL A 58 -4.71 -6.96 -26.15
N ASP A 59 -5.19 -8.21 -26.04
CA ASP A 59 -6.12 -8.81 -27.02
C ASP A 59 -7.42 -8.01 -27.18
N SER A 60 -7.90 -7.38 -26.11
CA SER A 60 -9.10 -6.53 -26.13
C SER A 60 -8.90 -5.20 -26.85
N CYS A 61 -7.66 -4.73 -27.00
CA CYS A 61 -7.35 -3.45 -27.65
C CYS A 61 -5.93 -3.47 -28.24
N ASN A 62 -5.83 -3.71 -29.55
CA ASN A 62 -4.56 -3.82 -30.28
C ASN A 62 -3.71 -2.54 -30.31
N GLN A 63 -4.20 -1.42 -29.78
CA GLN A 63 -3.44 -0.17 -29.67
C GLN A 63 -2.81 0.03 -28.28
N MET A 64 -3.20 -0.78 -27.29
CA MET A 64 -2.76 -0.64 -25.90
C MET A 64 -1.61 -1.61 -25.58
N PRO A 65 -0.40 -1.11 -25.28
CA PRO A 65 0.71 -1.99 -24.92
C PRO A 65 0.51 -2.57 -23.51
N PHE A 66 0.75 -3.87 -23.38
CA PHE A 66 0.62 -4.62 -22.13
C PHE A 66 1.44 -4.00 -20.98
N PHE A 67 2.68 -3.60 -21.25
CA PHE A 67 3.56 -3.00 -20.24
C PHE A 67 3.01 -1.68 -19.67
N LEU A 68 2.27 -0.89 -20.47
CA LEU A 68 1.61 0.31 -19.99
C LEU A 68 0.44 -0.02 -19.06
N CYS A 69 -0.41 -0.99 -19.43
CA CYS A 69 -1.46 -1.47 -18.55
C CYS A 69 -0.89 -1.99 -17.23
N ALA A 70 0.17 -2.79 -17.31
CA ALA A 70 0.86 -3.34 -16.16
C ALA A 70 1.41 -2.22 -15.24
N ALA A 71 2.01 -1.17 -15.81
CA ALA A 71 2.48 -0.01 -15.05
C ALA A 71 1.33 0.75 -14.37
N LEU A 72 0.19 0.93 -15.03
CA LEU A 72 -0.99 1.59 -14.46
C LEU A 72 -1.62 0.76 -13.33
N ILE A 73 -1.69 -0.56 -13.48
CA ILE A 73 -2.16 -1.48 -12.43
C ILE A 73 -1.23 -1.39 -11.21
N SER A 74 0.09 -1.44 -11.44
CA SER A 74 1.11 -1.29 -10.38
C SER A 74 0.97 0.03 -9.62
N LEU A 75 0.76 1.14 -10.34
CA LEU A 75 0.47 2.45 -9.74
C LEU A 75 -0.85 2.45 -8.93
N GLY A 76 -1.87 1.77 -9.44
CA GLY A 76 -3.13 1.55 -8.72
C GLY A 76 -2.93 0.87 -7.38
N PHE A 77 -2.17 -0.24 -7.34
CA PHE A 77 -1.83 -0.93 -6.10
C PHE A 77 -0.97 -0.09 -5.16
N LEU A 78 -0.01 0.67 -5.67
CA LEU A 78 0.78 1.61 -4.87
C LEU A 78 -0.12 2.61 -4.14
N ILE A 79 -1.07 3.21 -4.85
CA ILE A 79 -2.05 4.17 -4.31
C ILE A 79 -2.95 3.48 -3.27
N ILE A 80 -3.49 2.30 -3.61
CA ILE A 80 -4.35 1.52 -2.70
C ILE A 80 -3.61 1.20 -1.42
N HIS A 81 -2.39 0.67 -1.46
CA HIS A 81 -1.62 0.35 -0.25
C HIS A 81 -1.28 1.59 0.58
N THR A 82 -0.93 2.69 -0.08
CA THR A 82 -0.59 3.96 0.60
C THR A 82 -1.77 4.48 1.42
N PHE A 83 -2.94 4.61 0.82
CA PHE A 83 -4.11 5.17 1.51
C PHE A 83 -4.83 4.16 2.40
N SER A 84 -4.90 2.90 1.98
CA SER A 84 -5.64 1.89 2.74
C SER A 84 -4.96 1.55 4.06
N MET A 85 -3.61 1.63 4.14
CA MET A 85 -2.93 1.49 5.43
C MET A 85 -3.27 2.63 6.38
N VAL A 86 -3.35 3.89 5.92
CA VAL A 86 -3.79 5.01 6.76
C VAL A 86 -5.19 4.75 7.33
N ILE A 87 -6.12 4.29 6.48
CA ILE A 87 -7.49 3.97 6.88
C ILE A 87 -7.52 2.79 7.86
N ALA A 88 -6.73 1.74 7.60
CA ALA A 88 -6.66 0.56 8.46
C ALA A 88 -6.10 0.91 9.84
N PHE A 89 -4.96 1.59 9.90
CA PHE A 89 -4.35 2.01 11.17
C PHE A 89 -5.25 2.96 11.95
N ASN A 90 -5.94 3.89 11.29
CA ASN A 90 -6.95 4.72 11.95
C ASN A 90 -8.13 3.87 12.48
N GLY A 91 -8.60 2.90 11.69
CA GLY A 91 -9.64 1.96 12.10
C GLY A 91 -9.24 1.06 13.26
N TYR A 92 -7.95 0.69 13.37
CA TYR A 92 -7.41 -0.02 14.54
C TYR A 92 -7.31 0.87 15.77
N ALA A 93 -6.92 2.13 15.61
CA ALA A 93 -6.84 3.09 16.71
C ALA A 93 -8.21 3.46 17.30
N GLU A 94 -9.22 3.64 16.45
CA GLU A 94 -10.59 4.00 16.87
C GLU A 94 -11.49 2.78 17.14
N GLU A 95 -10.94 1.55 17.10
CA GLU A 95 -11.67 0.28 17.21
C GLU A 95 -12.87 0.14 16.25
N LYS A 96 -12.84 0.86 15.13
CA LYS A 96 -13.88 0.83 14.09
C LYS A 96 -13.72 -0.41 13.21
N LYS A 97 -14.40 -1.49 13.59
CA LYS A 97 -14.37 -2.79 12.88
C LYS A 97 -14.72 -2.70 11.39
N VAL A 98 -15.58 -1.75 11.01
CA VAL A 98 -15.96 -1.52 9.60
C VAL A 98 -14.73 -1.16 8.76
N HIS A 99 -13.87 -0.25 9.23
CA HIS A 99 -12.67 0.16 8.50
C HIS A 99 -11.62 -0.95 8.45
N GLN A 100 -11.51 -1.74 9.53
CA GLN A 100 -10.58 -2.89 9.60
C GLN A 100 -10.95 -3.98 8.58
N LEU A 101 -12.24 -4.20 8.32
CA LEU A 101 -12.72 -5.18 7.34
C LEU A 101 -12.78 -4.61 5.92
N PHE A 102 -13.09 -3.33 5.76
CA PHE A 102 -13.19 -2.68 4.46
C PHE A 102 -11.87 -2.72 3.68
N VAL A 103 -10.76 -2.40 4.33
CA VAL A 103 -9.42 -2.36 3.71
C VAL A 103 -8.99 -3.68 3.05
N PRO A 104 -9.03 -4.84 3.73
CA PRO A 104 -8.66 -6.10 3.09
C PRO A 104 -9.65 -6.52 1.99
N ILE A 105 -10.93 -6.17 2.12
CA ILE A 105 -11.93 -6.44 1.07
C ILE A 105 -11.59 -5.67 -0.20
N ILE A 106 -11.34 -4.36 -0.11
CA ILE A 106 -11.02 -3.56 -1.31
C ILE A 106 -9.73 -4.03 -1.97
N HIS A 107 -8.74 -4.46 -1.18
CA HIS A 107 -7.49 -5.00 -1.70
C HIS A 107 -7.72 -6.32 -2.43
N LEU A 108 -8.54 -7.21 -1.87
CA LEU A 108 -8.90 -8.48 -2.50
C LEU A 108 -9.68 -8.28 -3.80
N VAL A 109 -10.64 -7.35 -3.80
CA VAL A 109 -11.41 -7.01 -5.01
C VAL A 109 -10.49 -6.45 -6.09
N ALA A 110 -9.59 -5.54 -5.74
CA ALA A 110 -8.61 -5.00 -6.68
C ALA A 110 -7.63 -6.07 -7.20
N ALA A 111 -7.30 -7.09 -6.40
CA ALA A 111 -6.41 -8.19 -6.79
C ALA A 111 -7.05 -9.21 -7.73
N ILE A 112 -8.38 -9.26 -7.78
CA ILE A 112 -9.14 -10.20 -8.63
C ILE A 112 -9.56 -9.55 -9.96
N LEU A 113 -9.73 -8.23 -9.98
CA LEU A 113 -10.08 -7.45 -11.18
C LEU A 113 -8.85 -7.18 -12.06
#